data_AF-A0AAU5LDY7-F1
#
_entry.id   AF-A0AAU5LDY7-F1
#
_cell.length_a   1.000
_cell.length_b   1.000
_cell.length_c   1.000
_cell.angle_alpha   90.00
_cell.angle_beta   90.00
_cell.angle_gamma   90.00
#
_symmetry.space_group_name_H-M   'P 1'
#
loop_
_entity.id
_entity.type
_entity.pdbx_description
1 polymer ?
#
loop_
_entity_poly.entity_id
_entity_poly.type
_entity_poly.pdbx_seq_one_letter_code
_entity_poly.pdbx_strand_id
1 'polypeptide(L)'
;MSDPTGPVASPEFERRDRRGLALARAVYLGIPVVFFGLLCWISAAAAPELGFNWQVLLVPLAMLAINLRLLRKNRYRPSRWAFAGLACGGITGIVVAFYTIVLDFDWLPRLFIVAGLVGALIGRAIGAAGNRVISYPADPELADSSYELVYRLRTPPNILLEITKERVHVKELVLRGSGTDQSTVGVGPDYRIDWVTGTHEVSLSGAERLKFPLNLRTRPMSSPGPALILQFKGVDWVLPINHAGGLAALIARRAETRRRVVQQETLAAHEAEASTAEGSTAEAETPTTESPTSESPASEDQAQDRDS
;
A
#
# COMPACT_ATOMS: atom_id res chain seq x y z
N MET A 1 13.60 -5.08 16.35
CA MET A 1 14.36 -4.31 17.35
C MET A 1 14.10 -2.86 17.04
N SER A 2 13.19 -2.23 17.78
CA SER A 2 12.71 -0.87 17.52
C SER A 2 13.62 0.10 18.28
N ASP A 3 14.21 1.05 17.58
CA ASP A 3 15.03 2.11 18.18
C ASP A 3 14.21 2.87 19.25
N PRO A 4 14.62 2.86 20.53
CA PRO A 4 13.87 3.49 21.62
C PRO A 4 13.92 5.02 21.59
N THR A 5 14.64 5.63 20.64
CA THR A 5 14.77 7.08 20.49
C THR A 5 13.92 7.69 19.37
N GLY A 6 13.00 6.90 18.79
CA GLY A 6 11.98 7.44 17.90
C GLY A 6 11.14 8.52 18.60
N PRO A 7 10.76 9.60 17.92
CA PRO A 7 9.91 10.64 18.50
C PRO A 7 8.65 9.99 19.09
N VAL A 8 8.42 10.23 20.39
CA VAL A 8 7.27 9.68 21.10
C VAL A 8 6.01 10.13 20.37
N ALA A 9 5.28 9.17 19.81
CA ALA A 9 4.04 9.46 19.08
C ALA A 9 3.07 10.19 20.02
N SER A 10 2.42 11.25 19.54
CA SER A 10 1.48 11.98 20.38
C SER A 10 0.32 11.06 20.81
N PRO A 11 -0.28 11.31 21.98
CA PRO A 11 -1.46 10.57 22.42
C PRO A 11 -2.64 10.70 21.44
N GLU A 12 -2.67 11.76 20.62
CA GLU A 12 -3.70 11.94 19.58
C GLU A 12 -3.47 10.99 18.40
N PHE A 13 -2.23 10.86 17.93
CA PHE A 13 -1.86 9.93 16.88
C PHE A 13 -2.22 8.49 17.29
N GLU A 14 -1.87 8.09 18.51
CA GLU A 14 -2.15 6.73 18.97
C GLU A 14 -3.65 6.44 19.03
N ARG A 15 -4.47 7.41 19.45
CA ARG A 15 -5.94 7.30 19.41
C ARG A 15 -6.46 7.17 17.99
N ARG A 16 -5.93 7.93 17.03
CA ARG A 16 -6.33 7.86 15.62
C ARG A 16 -5.93 6.53 14.99
N ASP A 17 -4.72 6.03 15.25
CA ASP A 17 -4.24 4.74 14.76
C ASP A 17 -5.13 3.59 15.29
N ARG A 18 -5.39 3.56 16.61
CA ARG A 18 -6.28 2.56 17.22
C ARG A 18 -7.68 2.58 16.60
N ARG A 19 -8.26 3.77 16.37
CA ARG A 19 -9.59 3.92 15.73
C ARG A 19 -9.58 3.44 14.28
N GLY A 20 -8.56 3.82 13.50
CA GLY A 20 -8.39 3.38 12.12
C GLY A 20 -8.28 1.87 12.01
N LEU A 21 -7.48 1.25 12.89
CA LEU A 21 -7.31 -0.20 12.95
C LEU A 21 -8.57 -0.93 13.42
N ALA A 22 -9.32 -0.35 14.36
CA ALA A 22 -10.61 -0.90 14.77
C ALA A 22 -11.60 -0.93 13.60
N LEU A 23 -11.67 0.14 12.81
CA LEU A 23 -12.52 0.21 11.62
C LEU A 23 -12.06 -0.77 10.54
N ALA A 24 -10.76 -0.88 10.29
CA ALA A 24 -10.23 -1.89 9.38
C ALA A 24 -10.60 -3.32 9.82
N ARG A 25 -10.44 -3.63 11.12
CA ARG A 25 -10.83 -4.93 11.68
C ARG A 25 -12.34 -5.15 11.58
N ALA A 26 -13.16 -4.14 11.83
CA ALA A 26 -14.61 -4.24 11.68
C ALA A 26 -15.02 -4.59 10.25
N VAL A 27 -14.36 -4.01 9.24
CA VAL A 27 -14.61 -4.32 7.83
C VAL A 27 -14.10 -5.71 7.45
N TYR A 28 -12.83 -6.02 7.74
CA TYR A 28 -12.20 -7.27 7.29
C TYR A 28 -12.60 -8.51 8.10
N LEU A 29 -12.89 -8.36 9.40
CA LEU A 29 -13.21 -9.48 10.29
C LEU A 29 -14.68 -9.45 10.72
N GLY A 30 -15.22 -8.27 11.02
CA GLY A 30 -16.60 -8.13 11.49
C GLY A 30 -17.61 -8.62 10.45
N ILE A 31 -17.50 -8.17 9.19
CA ILE A 31 -18.45 -8.58 8.13
C ILE A 31 -18.43 -10.10 7.89
N PRO A 32 -17.27 -10.77 7.68
CA PRO A 32 -17.26 -12.22 7.52
C PRO A 32 -17.74 -13.00 8.75
N VAL A 33 -17.49 -12.51 9.97
CA VAL A 33 -17.98 -13.18 11.20
C VAL A 33 -19.50 -13.08 11.33
N VAL A 34 -20.07 -11.90 11.05
CA VAL A 34 -21.54 -11.73 11.02
C VAL A 34 -22.15 -12.60 9.92
N PHE A 35 -21.52 -12.67 8.75
CA PHE A 35 -21.94 -13.54 7.65
C PHE A 35 -21.91 -15.02 8.04
N PHE A 36 -20.86 -15.48 8.72
CA PHE A 36 -20.77 -16.84 9.25
C PHE A 36 -21.91 -17.14 10.22
N GLY A 37 -22.15 -16.26 11.19
CA GLY A 37 -23.24 -16.42 12.16
C GLY A 37 -24.61 -16.45 11.51
N LEU A 38 -24.84 -15.60 10.49
CA LEU A 38 -26.08 -15.56 9.73
C LEU A 38 -26.34 -16.88 8.99
N LEU A 39 -25.32 -17.45 8.33
CA LEU A 39 -25.46 -18.75 7.65
C LEU A 39 -25.72 -19.87 8.64
N CYS A 40 -25.00 -19.92 9.77
CA CYS A 40 -25.27 -20.89 10.84
C CYS A 40 -26.70 -20.80 11.35
N TRP A 41 -27.23 -19.59 11.51
CA TRP A 41 -28.61 -19.37 11.95
C TRP A 41 -29.63 -19.87 10.93
N ILE A 42 -29.46 -19.56 9.64
CA ILE A 42 -30.34 -20.04 8.57
C ILE A 42 -30.28 -21.57 8.47
N SER A 43 -29.07 -22.15 8.49
CA SER A 43 -28.90 -23.60 8.44
C SER A 43 -29.51 -24.31 9.66
N ALA A 44 -29.42 -23.71 10.86
CA ALA A 44 -30.06 -24.26 12.05
C ALA A 44 -31.59 -24.20 11.98
N ALA A 45 -32.15 -23.13 11.40
CA ALA A 45 -33.59 -22.98 11.21
C ALA A 45 -34.14 -23.98 10.16
N ALA A 46 -33.36 -24.30 9.12
CA ALA A 46 -33.73 -25.24 8.06
C ALA A 46 -33.39 -26.72 8.37
N ALA A 47 -32.66 -26.97 9.47
CA ALA A 47 -32.15 -28.30 9.83
C ALA A 47 -33.19 -29.43 9.97
N PRO A 48 -34.46 -29.21 10.36
CA PRO A 48 -35.43 -30.30 10.53
C PRO A 48 -35.74 -31.09 9.25
N GLU A 49 -35.59 -30.48 8.07
CA GLU A 49 -36.08 -31.04 6.80
C GLU A 49 -34.96 -31.52 5.86
N LEU A 50 -33.81 -30.84 5.82
CA LEU A 50 -32.72 -31.13 4.87
C LEU A 50 -31.40 -31.59 5.51
N GLY A 51 -31.32 -31.61 6.85
CA GLY A 51 -30.07 -31.85 7.55
C GLY A 51 -29.08 -30.68 7.42
N PHE A 52 -28.14 -30.61 8.36
CA PHE A 52 -27.17 -29.50 8.42
C PHE A 52 -26.15 -29.59 7.28
N ASN A 53 -26.23 -28.68 6.30
CA ASN A 53 -25.27 -28.59 5.21
C ASN A 53 -24.03 -27.77 5.60
N TRP A 54 -23.04 -28.44 6.20
CA TRP A 54 -21.78 -27.81 6.62
C TRP A 54 -20.97 -27.20 5.46
N GLN A 55 -21.17 -27.65 4.21
CA GLN A 55 -20.38 -27.20 3.06
C GLN A 55 -20.59 -25.71 2.77
N VAL A 56 -21.79 -25.20 3.07
CA VAL A 56 -22.14 -23.78 2.90
C VAL A 56 -21.30 -22.89 3.82
N LEU A 57 -20.84 -23.42 4.96
CA LEU A 57 -19.97 -22.71 5.89
C LEU A 57 -18.52 -22.58 5.40
N LEU A 58 -18.12 -23.32 4.36
CA LEU A 58 -16.79 -23.16 3.76
C LEU A 58 -16.62 -21.79 3.11
N VAL A 59 -17.69 -21.20 2.58
CA VAL A 59 -17.66 -19.90 1.91
C VAL A 59 -17.30 -18.76 2.86
N PRO A 60 -18.03 -18.52 3.98
CA PRO A 60 -17.65 -17.49 4.94
C PRO A 60 -16.28 -17.76 5.58
N LEU A 61 -15.89 -19.04 5.76
CA LEU A 61 -14.57 -19.40 6.30
C LEU A 61 -13.43 -19.03 5.33
N ALA A 62 -13.57 -19.36 4.05
CA ALA A 62 -12.62 -18.98 3.01
C ALA A 62 -12.53 -17.45 2.89
N MET A 63 -13.68 -16.78 2.93
CA MET A 63 -13.76 -15.32 2.93
C MET A 63 -13.05 -14.71 4.14
N LEU A 64 -13.21 -15.28 5.35
CA LEU A 64 -12.50 -14.84 6.55
C LEU A 64 -10.98 -15.01 6.40
N ALA A 65 -10.51 -16.15 5.89
CA ALA A 65 -9.09 -16.40 5.66
C ALA A 65 -8.48 -15.42 4.64
N ILE A 66 -9.17 -15.17 3.52
CA ILE A 66 -8.77 -14.19 2.51
C ILE A 66 -8.73 -12.80 3.12
N ASN A 67 -9.76 -12.40 3.87
CA ASN A 67 -9.81 -11.09 4.49
C ASN A 67 -8.75 -10.91 5.58
N LEU A 68 -8.38 -11.96 6.32
CA LEU A 68 -7.27 -11.90 7.28
C LEU A 68 -5.93 -11.65 6.57
N ARG A 69 -5.71 -12.32 5.44
CA ARG A 69 -4.53 -12.07 4.59
C ARG A 69 -4.54 -10.66 4.01
N LEU A 70 -5.69 -10.19 3.53
CA LEU A 70 -5.86 -8.83 3.00
C LEU A 70 -5.70 -7.77 4.08
N LEU A 71 -6.17 -8.01 5.30
CA LEU A 71 -5.96 -7.12 6.44
C LEU A 71 -4.48 -6.96 6.73
N ARG A 72 -3.71 -8.06 6.76
CA ARG A 72 -2.24 -7.99 6.95
C ARG A 72 -1.55 -7.18 5.86
N LYS A 73 -1.97 -7.36 4.59
CA LYS A 73 -1.37 -6.68 3.43
C LYS A 73 -1.80 -5.21 3.28
N ASN A 74 -3.07 -4.91 3.57
CA ASN A 74 -3.69 -3.61 3.34
C ASN A 74 -3.94 -2.83 4.64
N ARG A 75 -3.35 -3.24 5.77
CA ARG A 75 -3.46 -2.55 7.07
C ARG A 75 -3.09 -1.08 6.97
N TYR A 76 -2.19 -0.72 6.06
CA TYR A 76 -1.72 0.64 5.88
C TYR A 76 -2.28 1.33 4.62
N ARG A 77 -3.29 0.72 3.98
CA ARG A 77 -3.89 1.21 2.72
C ARG A 77 -5.39 1.50 2.91
N PRO A 78 -5.73 2.61 3.58
CA PRO A 78 -7.11 2.90 3.95
C PRO A 78 -8.05 3.09 2.74
N SER A 79 -7.52 3.52 1.60
CA SER A 79 -8.24 3.60 0.32
C SER A 79 -8.90 2.28 -0.09
N ARG A 80 -8.31 1.14 0.28
CA ARG A 80 -8.81 -0.20 -0.07
C ARG A 80 -9.90 -0.72 0.84
N TRP A 81 -10.08 -0.14 2.02
CA TRP A 81 -11.03 -0.64 3.01
C TRP A 81 -12.47 -0.46 2.56
N ALA A 82 -12.79 0.66 1.91
CA ALA A 82 -14.12 0.91 1.37
C ALA A 82 -14.51 -0.11 0.29
N PHE A 83 -13.56 -0.50 -0.57
CA PHE A 83 -13.79 -1.52 -1.58
C PHE A 83 -13.94 -2.91 -0.95
N ALA A 84 -13.09 -3.25 0.04
CA ALA A 84 -13.21 -4.52 0.76
C ALA A 84 -14.57 -4.65 1.45
N GLY A 85 -15.06 -3.60 2.12
CA GLY A 85 -16.38 -3.61 2.75
C GLY A 85 -17.53 -3.75 1.74
N LEU A 86 -17.43 -3.06 0.60
CA LEU A 86 -18.40 -3.20 -0.50
C LEU A 86 -18.44 -4.64 -1.04
N ALA A 87 -17.27 -5.21 -1.34
CA ALA A 87 -17.15 -6.56 -1.87
C ALA A 87 -17.65 -7.60 -0.88
N CYS A 88 -17.28 -7.49 0.40
CA CYS A 88 -17.71 -8.41 1.45
C CYS A 88 -19.24 -8.39 1.62
N GLY A 89 -19.84 -7.20 1.75
CA GLY A 89 -21.30 -7.09 1.87
C GLY A 89 -22.04 -7.61 0.64
N GLY A 90 -21.52 -7.32 -0.56
CA GLY A 90 -22.09 -7.81 -1.82
C GLY A 90 -22.04 -9.34 -1.94
N ILE A 91 -20.88 -9.95 -1.68
CA ILE A 91 -20.71 -11.41 -1.71
C ILE A 91 -21.62 -12.07 -0.67
N THR A 92 -21.67 -11.54 0.55
CA THR A 92 -22.57 -12.04 1.60
C THR A 92 -24.03 -12.01 1.14
N GLY A 93 -24.51 -10.89 0.60
CA GLY A 93 -25.87 -10.78 0.09
C GLY A 93 -26.21 -11.80 -1.00
N ILE A 94 -25.32 -11.94 -1.98
CA ILE A 94 -25.49 -12.87 -3.10
C ILE A 94 -25.52 -14.32 -2.61
N VAL A 95 -24.58 -14.71 -1.73
CA VAL A 95 -24.47 -16.08 -1.24
C VAL A 95 -25.67 -16.44 -0.36
N VAL A 96 -26.10 -15.55 0.55
CA VAL A 96 -27.27 -15.80 1.38
C VAL A 96 -28.54 -15.89 0.54
N ALA A 97 -28.72 -14.98 -0.42
CA ALA A 97 -29.87 -15.03 -1.33
C ALA A 97 -29.90 -16.34 -2.12
N PHE A 98 -28.76 -16.75 -2.71
CA PHE A 98 -28.65 -18.02 -3.42
C PHE A 98 -28.96 -19.21 -2.51
N TYR A 99 -28.42 -19.22 -1.29
CA TYR A 99 -28.69 -20.28 -0.32
C TYR A 99 -30.18 -20.39 0.03
N THR A 100 -30.88 -19.26 0.18
CA THR A 100 -32.33 -19.28 0.44
C THR A 100 -33.16 -19.74 -0.76
N ILE A 101 -32.67 -19.58 -1.99
CA ILE A 101 -33.31 -20.16 -3.19
C ILE A 101 -33.20 -21.68 -3.16
N VAL A 102 -32.03 -22.22 -2.80
CA VAL A 102 -31.82 -23.67 -2.70
C VAL A 102 -32.69 -24.32 -1.62
N LEU A 103 -33.08 -23.55 -0.61
CA LEU A 103 -34.00 -23.96 0.45
C LEU A 103 -35.49 -23.72 0.09
N ASP A 104 -35.81 -23.40 -1.17
CA ASP A 104 -37.17 -23.17 -1.68
C ASP A 104 -37.97 -22.06 -0.96
N PHE A 105 -37.28 -21.02 -0.46
CA PHE A 105 -37.97 -19.82 0.04
C PHE A 105 -38.17 -18.79 -1.08
N ASP A 106 -39.42 -18.50 -1.46
CA ASP A 106 -39.72 -17.62 -2.60
C ASP A 106 -39.52 -16.10 -2.36
N TRP A 107 -39.58 -15.66 -1.10
CA TRP A 107 -39.54 -14.23 -0.75
C TRP A 107 -38.23 -13.79 -0.10
N LEU A 108 -37.54 -14.69 0.62
CA LEU A 108 -36.28 -14.41 1.30
C LEU A 108 -35.14 -13.98 0.36
N PRO A 109 -34.95 -14.58 -0.84
CA PRO A 109 -33.86 -14.20 -1.74
C PRO A 109 -33.96 -12.72 -2.14
N ARG A 110 -35.19 -12.25 -2.41
CA ARG A 110 -35.44 -10.84 -2.75
C ARG A 110 -35.07 -9.91 -1.60
N LEU A 111 -35.42 -10.28 -0.37
CA LEU A 111 -35.05 -9.54 0.83
C LEU A 111 -33.53 -9.51 1.03
N PHE A 112 -32.85 -10.64 0.89
CA PHE A 112 -31.40 -10.75 1.11
C PHE A 112 -30.57 -10.07 0.03
N ILE A 113 -31.06 -9.95 -1.21
CA ILE A 113 -30.43 -9.12 -2.24
C ILE A 113 -30.45 -7.65 -1.81
N VAL A 114 -31.61 -7.15 -1.36
CA VAL A 114 -31.75 -5.75 -0.91
C VAL A 114 -30.92 -5.51 0.37
N ALA A 115 -31.01 -6.41 1.35
CA ALA A 115 -30.24 -6.34 2.58
C ALA A 115 -28.73 -6.42 2.30
N GLY A 116 -28.32 -7.26 1.34
CA GLY A 116 -26.95 -7.38 0.86
C GLY A 116 -26.42 -6.10 0.23
N LEU A 117 -27.23 -5.43 -0.60
CA LEU A 117 -26.90 -4.13 -1.18
C LEU A 117 -26.73 -3.06 -0.09
N VAL A 118 -27.67 -3.00 0.86
CA VAL A 118 -27.58 -2.08 2.01
C VAL A 118 -26.33 -2.39 2.84
N GLY A 119 -26.05 -3.66 3.13
CA GLY A 119 -24.86 -4.11 3.84
C GLY A 119 -23.57 -3.74 3.10
N ALA A 120 -23.53 -3.85 1.77
CA ALA A 120 -22.40 -3.45 0.94
C ALA A 120 -22.16 -1.93 1.02
N LEU A 121 -23.23 -1.12 0.98
CA LEU A 121 -23.14 0.33 1.12
C LEU A 121 -22.68 0.74 2.53
N ILE A 122 -23.18 0.08 3.58
CA ILE A 122 -22.73 0.29 4.96
C ILE A 122 -21.26 -0.09 5.10
N GLY A 123 -20.84 -1.25 4.59
CA GLY A 123 -19.45 -1.70 4.59
C GLY A 123 -18.53 -0.71 3.88
N ARG A 124 -18.96 -0.19 2.73
CA ARG A 124 -18.27 0.89 2.00
C ARG A 124 -18.17 2.16 2.85
N ALA A 125 -19.25 2.58 3.50
CA ALA A 125 -19.29 3.77 4.33
C ALA A 125 -18.36 3.66 5.54
N ILE A 126 -18.31 2.51 6.22
CA ILE A 126 -17.39 2.25 7.33
C ILE A 126 -15.93 2.32 6.85
N GLY A 127 -15.61 1.68 5.72
CA GLY A 127 -14.27 1.75 5.14
C GLY A 127 -13.88 3.17 4.73
N ALA A 128 -14.82 3.95 4.17
CA ALA A 128 -14.60 5.35 3.82
C ALA A 128 -14.44 6.24 5.06
N ALA A 129 -15.18 5.97 6.14
CA ALA A 129 -15.01 6.66 7.42
C ALA A 129 -13.63 6.39 8.01
N GLY A 130 -13.14 5.14 7.96
CA GLY A 130 -11.78 4.79 8.38
C GLY A 130 -10.72 5.57 7.62
N ASN A 131 -10.87 5.72 6.30
CA ASN A 131 -9.99 6.55 5.49
C ASN A 131 -10.02 8.03 5.92
N ARG A 132 -11.21 8.58 6.17
CA ARG A 132 -11.33 9.98 6.63
C ARG A 132 -10.69 10.20 7.99
N VAL A 133 -10.85 9.27 8.94
CA VAL A 133 -10.29 9.38 10.30
C VAL A 133 -8.76 9.41 10.28
N ILE A 134 -8.12 8.70 9.34
CA ILE A 134 -6.66 8.64 9.23
C ILE A 134 -6.12 9.81 8.40
N SER A 135 -6.77 10.12 7.27
CA SER A 135 -6.25 11.11 6.32
C SER A 135 -6.64 12.56 6.64
N TYR A 136 -7.55 12.80 7.58
CA TYR A 136 -8.05 14.14 7.89
C TYR A 136 -8.08 14.41 9.41
N PRO A 137 -7.47 15.53 9.89
CA PRO A 137 -6.68 16.52 9.15
C PRO A 137 -5.29 15.99 8.74
N ALA A 138 -4.62 16.69 7.80
CA ALA A 138 -3.25 16.36 7.40
C ALA A 138 -2.27 16.69 8.53
N ASP A 139 -1.92 15.68 9.32
CA ASP A 139 -1.10 15.81 10.51
C ASP A 139 0.36 15.46 10.20
N PRO A 140 1.35 16.35 10.48
CA PRO A 140 2.76 16.07 10.22
C PRO A 140 3.28 14.85 10.98
N GLU A 141 2.63 14.41 12.06
CA GLU A 141 3.01 13.19 12.79
C GLU A 141 2.76 11.91 12.00
N LEU A 142 1.86 11.94 11.01
CA LEU A 142 1.65 10.82 10.09
C LEU A 142 2.86 10.59 9.18
N ALA A 143 3.84 11.50 9.16
CA ALA A 143 5.08 11.35 8.39
C ALA A 143 5.78 10.03 8.73
N ASP A 144 5.88 9.67 10.00
CA ASP A 144 6.63 8.49 10.43
C ASP A 144 5.82 7.18 10.27
N SER A 145 4.52 7.32 9.97
CA SER A 145 3.63 6.18 9.80
C SER A 145 3.79 5.50 8.44
N SER A 146 3.55 4.20 8.39
CA SER A 146 3.54 3.41 7.14
C SER A 146 2.29 3.62 6.29
N TYR A 147 1.38 4.52 6.68
CA TYR A 147 0.10 4.74 5.99
C TYR A 147 0.29 5.38 4.60
N GLU A 148 -0.42 4.82 3.63
CA GLU A 148 -0.66 5.39 2.31
C GLU A 148 -1.73 6.48 2.46
N LEU A 149 -1.32 7.73 2.28
CA LEU A 149 -2.19 8.90 2.46
C LEU A 149 -2.61 9.41 1.09
N VAL A 150 -3.91 9.54 0.86
CA VAL A 150 -4.46 9.98 -0.42
C VAL A 150 -5.21 11.28 -0.21
N TYR A 151 -4.74 12.34 -0.85
CA TYR A 151 -5.32 13.68 -0.78
C TYR A 151 -5.87 14.09 -2.13
N ARG A 152 -7.06 14.66 -2.14
CA ARG A 152 -7.69 15.16 -3.35
C ARG A 152 -7.26 16.60 -3.61
N LEU A 153 -6.87 16.92 -4.85
CA LEU A 153 -6.67 18.31 -5.24
C LEU A 153 -8.01 19.05 -5.26
N ARG A 154 -7.99 20.34 -4.92
CA ARG A 154 -9.16 21.22 -5.04
C ARG A 154 -9.54 21.38 -6.51
N THR A 155 -8.55 21.53 -7.39
CA THR A 155 -8.78 21.81 -8.80
C THR A 155 -7.61 21.31 -9.66
N PRO A 156 -7.84 20.46 -10.67
CA PRO A 156 -9.08 19.74 -10.95
C PRO A 156 -9.34 18.65 -9.87
N PRO A 157 -10.61 18.40 -9.50
CA PRO A 157 -10.96 17.48 -8.43
C PRO A 157 -10.72 16.01 -8.81
N ASN A 158 -10.34 15.74 -10.04
CA ASN A 158 -10.04 14.39 -10.51
C ASN A 158 -8.58 14.01 -10.26
N ILE A 159 -7.77 14.85 -9.61
CA ILE A 159 -6.38 14.49 -9.32
C ILE A 159 -6.23 14.16 -7.85
N LEU A 160 -5.52 13.06 -7.59
CA LEU A 160 -5.17 12.57 -6.27
C LEU A 160 -3.66 12.66 -6.08
N LEU A 161 -3.24 13.19 -4.94
CA LEU A 161 -1.88 13.11 -4.43
C LEU A 161 -1.81 11.93 -3.46
N GLU A 162 -1.10 10.88 -3.84
CA GLU A 162 -0.86 9.70 -3.03
C GLU A 162 0.56 9.73 -2.47
N ILE A 163 0.66 9.74 -1.15
CA ILE A 163 1.91 9.83 -0.42
C ILE A 163 2.10 8.52 0.34
N THR A 164 3.02 7.72 -0.17
CA THR A 164 3.48 6.49 0.49
C THR A 164 4.72 6.80 1.34
N LYS A 165 5.22 5.82 2.11
CA LYS A 165 6.47 5.95 2.86
C LYS A 165 7.68 6.31 1.99
N GLU A 166 7.72 5.81 0.75
CA GLU A 166 8.90 5.91 -0.12
C GLU A 166 8.65 6.76 -1.37
N ARG A 167 7.40 7.01 -1.72
CA ARG A 167 7.01 7.52 -3.05
C ARG A 167 5.89 8.55 -2.93
N VAL A 168 5.93 9.51 -3.84
CA VAL A 168 4.88 10.50 -4.05
C VAL A 168 4.36 10.31 -5.47
N HIS A 169 3.08 9.99 -5.58
CA HIS A 169 2.41 9.80 -6.85
C HIS A 169 1.32 10.84 -7.04
N VAL A 170 1.25 11.42 -8.24
CA VAL A 170 0.11 12.21 -8.67
C VAL A 170 -0.69 11.35 -9.65
N LYS A 171 -1.92 10.97 -9.26
CA LYS A 171 -2.81 10.10 -10.04
C LYS A 171 -3.96 10.92 -10.61
N GLU A 172 -4.22 10.77 -11.89
CA GLU A 172 -5.44 11.30 -12.52
C GLU A 172 -6.55 10.24 -12.49
N LEU A 173 -7.67 10.60 -11.88
CA LEU A 173 -8.91 9.83 -11.82
C LEU A 173 -9.73 10.15 -13.07
N VAL A 174 -9.48 9.43 -14.15
CA VAL A 174 -10.29 9.56 -15.37
C VAL A 174 -11.58 8.77 -15.17
N LEU A 175 -12.72 9.46 -15.01
CA LEU A 175 -14.02 8.80 -15.15
C LEU A 175 -14.21 8.46 -16.64
N ARG A 176 -13.85 7.25 -17.07
CA ARG A 176 -14.35 6.72 -18.34
C ARG A 176 -15.84 6.48 -18.17
N GLY A 177 -16.65 7.21 -18.93
CA GLY A 177 -18.05 6.87 -19.11
C GLY A 177 -18.15 5.46 -19.68
N SER A 178 -19.10 4.68 -19.15
CA SER A 178 -19.42 3.29 -19.50
C SER A 178 -18.49 2.21 -18.91
N GLY A 179 -19.09 1.39 -18.04
CA GLY A 179 -18.66 0.00 -17.83
C GLY A 179 -17.47 -0.22 -16.89
N THR A 180 -17.76 -0.30 -15.59
CA THR A 180 -17.20 -1.34 -14.71
C THR A 180 -15.68 -1.45 -14.59
N ASP A 181 -14.92 -0.35 -14.64
CA ASP A 181 -13.59 -0.33 -14.05
C ASP A 181 -13.13 1.10 -13.73
N GLN A 182 -12.87 1.39 -12.45
CA GLN A 182 -12.08 2.57 -12.06
C GLN A 182 -10.62 2.31 -12.40
N SER A 183 -10.33 2.16 -13.70
CA SER A 183 -8.98 2.04 -14.21
C SER A 183 -8.29 3.40 -14.10
N THR A 184 -7.40 3.54 -13.11
CA THR A 184 -6.33 4.54 -13.06
C THR A 184 -5.57 4.54 -14.38
N VAL A 185 -5.84 5.50 -15.26
CA VAL A 185 -5.10 5.67 -16.52
C VAL A 185 -4.60 7.10 -16.56
N GLY A 186 -3.37 7.26 -16.07
CA GLY A 186 -2.68 8.52 -15.85
C GLY A 186 -1.89 8.45 -14.54
N VAL A 187 -1.00 7.45 -14.42
CA VAL A 187 0.01 7.46 -13.35
C VAL A 187 1.04 8.49 -13.81
N GLY A 188 1.05 9.67 -13.18
CA GLY A 188 2.18 10.59 -13.32
C GLY A 188 3.49 9.87 -12.94
N PRO A 189 4.66 10.39 -13.32
CA PRO A 189 5.91 9.69 -13.07
C PRO A 189 6.05 9.29 -11.60
N ASP A 190 6.66 8.14 -11.34
CA ASP A 190 6.88 7.64 -9.98
C ASP A 190 8.06 8.39 -9.35
N TYR A 191 7.76 9.33 -8.44
CA TYR A 191 8.78 10.14 -7.81
C TYR A 191 9.07 9.61 -6.41
N ARG A 192 10.33 9.19 -6.21
CA ARG A 192 10.81 8.80 -4.89
C ARG A 192 10.85 10.01 -3.96
N ILE A 193 10.48 9.80 -2.70
CA ILE A 193 10.33 10.88 -1.72
C ILE A 193 11.67 11.51 -1.32
N ASP A 194 12.79 10.79 -1.44
CA ASP A 194 14.14 11.30 -1.19
C ASP A 194 14.58 12.36 -2.21
N TRP A 195 13.93 12.40 -3.39
CA TRP A 195 14.18 13.38 -4.44
C TRP A 195 13.45 14.72 -4.25
N VAL A 196 12.61 14.86 -3.21
CA VAL A 196 11.90 16.11 -2.89
C VAL A 196 12.88 17.15 -2.36
N THR A 197 13.31 18.10 -3.19
CA THR A 197 14.30 19.12 -2.79
C THR A 197 13.72 20.17 -1.86
N GLY A 198 12.43 20.45 -1.95
CA GLY A 198 11.75 21.46 -1.14
C GLY A 198 10.23 21.28 -1.14
N THR A 199 9.58 21.72 -0.07
CA THR A 199 8.12 21.74 0.06
C THR A 199 7.70 23.06 0.68
N HIS A 200 6.79 23.79 0.04
CA HIS A 200 6.37 25.10 0.51
C HIS A 200 4.85 25.21 0.50
N GLU A 201 4.30 25.91 1.50
CA GLU A 201 2.92 26.36 1.49
C GLU A 201 2.83 27.73 0.83
N VAL A 202 1.93 27.88 -0.13
CA VAL A 202 1.66 29.14 -0.82
C VAL A 202 0.16 29.34 -0.93
N SER A 203 -0.31 30.59 -0.82
CA SER A 203 -1.69 30.93 -1.11
C SER A 203 -1.80 31.47 -2.53
N LEU A 204 -2.54 30.75 -3.39
CA LEU A 204 -2.74 31.15 -4.77
C LEU A 204 -3.79 32.26 -4.86
N SER A 205 -3.50 33.28 -5.66
CA SER A 205 -4.47 34.32 -6.04
C SER A 205 -5.52 33.82 -7.04
N GLY A 206 -5.24 32.71 -7.73
CA GLY A 206 -6.07 32.17 -8.82
C GLY A 206 -5.62 32.62 -10.21
N ALA A 207 -4.80 33.65 -10.35
CA ALA A 207 -4.24 34.06 -11.65
C ALA A 207 -2.99 33.26 -12.06
N GLU A 208 -2.45 32.47 -11.14
CA GLU A 208 -1.17 31.79 -11.29
C GLU A 208 -1.26 30.55 -12.19
N ARG A 209 -0.25 30.36 -13.05
CA ARG A 209 -0.14 29.16 -13.88
C ARG A 209 0.29 27.98 -13.01
N LEU A 210 -0.66 27.10 -12.71
CA LEU A 210 -0.40 25.83 -12.05
C LEU A 210 0.53 24.97 -12.92
N LYS A 211 1.65 24.55 -12.33
CA LYS A 211 2.59 23.59 -12.92
C LYS A 211 2.29 22.22 -12.34
N PHE A 212 2.00 21.24 -13.20
CA PHE A 212 1.79 19.86 -12.80
C PHE A 212 2.89 18.96 -13.38
N PRO A 213 3.19 17.80 -12.77
CA PRO A 213 4.06 16.81 -13.39
C PRO A 213 3.44 16.38 -14.74
N LEU A 214 4.20 16.57 -15.83
CA LEU A 214 3.84 16.47 -17.25
C LEU A 214 2.54 15.70 -17.67
N ASN A 215 1.87 16.25 -18.70
CA ASN A 215 0.77 15.68 -19.50
C ASN A 215 -0.35 14.97 -18.71
N LEU A 216 -0.86 15.62 -17.66
CA LEU A 216 -2.22 15.36 -17.23
C LEU A 216 -3.17 15.65 -18.39
N ARG A 217 -4.15 14.76 -18.62
CA ARG A 217 -5.15 14.99 -19.67
C ARG A 217 -6.05 16.16 -19.33
N THR A 218 -6.32 16.35 -18.04
CA THR A 218 -7.08 17.49 -17.53
C THR A 218 -6.20 18.74 -17.48
N ARG A 219 -6.64 19.81 -18.16
CA ARG A 219 -5.94 21.09 -18.14
C ARG A 219 -5.93 21.70 -16.73
N PRO A 220 -4.83 22.36 -16.33
CA PRO A 220 -4.79 23.16 -15.10
C PRO A 220 -5.91 24.21 -15.13
N MET A 221 -6.73 24.25 -14.07
CA MET A 221 -7.74 25.28 -13.87
C MET A 221 -7.31 26.18 -12.72
N SER A 222 -7.44 27.50 -12.90
CA SER A 222 -7.19 28.51 -11.86
C SER A 222 -7.96 28.18 -10.59
N SER A 223 -7.28 28.22 -9.44
CA SER A 223 -7.89 27.89 -8.15
C SER A 223 -7.31 28.75 -7.03
N PRO A 224 -8.00 29.81 -6.59
CA PRO A 224 -7.54 30.64 -5.48
C PRO A 224 -7.56 29.84 -4.16
N GLY A 225 -6.68 30.21 -3.23
CA GLY A 225 -6.55 29.61 -1.90
C GLY A 225 -5.29 28.76 -1.73
N PRO A 226 -5.16 28.02 -0.61
CA PRO A 226 -3.94 27.30 -0.26
C PRO A 226 -3.52 26.30 -1.34
N ALA A 227 -2.21 26.20 -1.55
CA ALA A 227 -1.55 25.28 -2.44
C ALA A 227 -0.20 24.85 -1.88
N LEU A 228 0.17 23.63 -2.24
CA LEU A 228 1.43 23.00 -1.91
C LEU A 228 2.35 23.11 -3.12
N ILE A 229 3.51 23.73 -2.94
CA ILE A 229 4.60 23.67 -3.91
C ILE A 229 5.49 22.49 -3.54
N LEU A 230 5.64 21.55 -4.46
CA LEU A 230 6.58 20.44 -4.34
C LEU A 230 7.70 20.61 -5.36
N GLN A 231 8.93 20.68 -4.88
CA GLN A 231 10.11 20.78 -5.73
C GLN A 231 10.76 19.41 -5.85
N PHE A 232 10.89 18.90 -7.08
CA PHE A 232 11.52 17.62 -7.38
C PHE A 232 12.63 17.83 -8.40
N LYS A 233 13.90 17.61 -8.00
CA LYS A 233 15.07 17.75 -8.88
C LYS A 233 15.06 19.05 -9.73
N GLY A 234 14.67 20.17 -9.12
CA GLY A 234 14.60 21.48 -9.80
C GLY A 234 13.32 21.75 -10.61
N VAL A 235 12.33 20.84 -10.57
CA VAL A 235 11.00 21.06 -11.15
C VAL A 235 9.99 21.35 -10.05
N ASP A 236 9.34 22.51 -10.13
CA ASP A 236 8.31 22.93 -9.18
C ASP A 236 6.92 22.49 -9.67
N TRP A 237 6.17 21.80 -8.79
CA TRP A 237 4.75 21.53 -8.98
C TRP A 237 3.94 22.35 -8.00
N VAL A 238 2.83 22.89 -8.47
CA VAL A 238 1.90 23.71 -7.69
C VAL A 238 0.59 22.97 -7.58
N LEU A 239 0.29 22.43 -6.40
CA LEU A 239 -0.86 21.57 -6.14
C LEU A 239 -1.88 22.29 -5.25
N PRO A 240 -3.04 22.71 -5.78
CA PRO A 240 -4.06 23.38 -4.96
C PRO A 240 -4.73 22.39 -4.01
N ILE A 241 -4.43 22.50 -2.71
CA ILE A 241 -4.92 21.59 -1.64
C ILE A 241 -5.18 22.43 -0.39
N ASN A 242 -6.29 22.17 0.30
CA ASN A 242 -6.71 22.97 1.46
C ASN A 242 -5.80 22.83 2.69
N HIS A 243 -5.04 21.74 2.80
CA HIS A 243 -4.16 21.45 3.94
C HIS A 243 -2.68 21.54 3.55
N ALA A 244 -2.33 22.53 2.73
CA ALA A 244 -0.99 22.68 2.16
C ALA A 244 0.13 22.69 3.22
N GLY A 245 -0.01 23.45 4.31
CA GLY A 245 0.99 23.50 5.38
C GLY A 245 1.26 22.15 6.06
N GLY A 246 0.21 21.46 6.49
CA GLY A 246 0.34 20.13 7.12
C GLY A 246 0.93 19.08 6.18
N LEU A 247 0.54 19.13 4.90
CA LEU A 247 1.09 18.28 3.84
C LEU A 247 2.57 18.58 3.54
N ALA A 248 2.95 19.85 3.49
CA ALA A 248 4.33 20.26 3.29
C ALA A 248 5.22 19.72 4.41
N ALA A 249 4.84 19.95 5.67
CA ALA A 249 5.57 19.46 6.83
C ALA A 249 5.67 17.92 6.85
N LEU A 250 4.59 17.22 6.50
CA LEU A 250 4.57 15.75 6.41
C LEU A 250 5.55 15.23 5.37
N ILE A 251 5.52 15.78 4.16
CA ILE A 251 6.38 15.34 3.05
C ILE A 251 7.84 15.68 3.34
N ALA A 252 8.13 16.87 3.85
CA ALA A 252 9.49 17.28 4.24
C ALA A 252 10.10 16.30 5.25
N ARG A 253 9.35 15.97 6.32
CA ARG A 253 9.80 15.04 7.36
C ARG A 253 10.03 13.62 6.82
N ARG A 254 9.16 13.12 5.94
CA ARG A 254 9.35 11.83 5.27
C ARG A 254 10.58 11.83 4.35
N ALA A 255 10.77 12.89 3.57
CA ALA A 255 11.90 13.03 2.67
C ALA A 255 13.24 13.07 3.43
N GLU A 256 13.30 13.83 4.52
CA GLU A 256 14.48 13.89 5.39
C GLU A 256 14.78 12.53 6.02
N THR A 257 13.77 11.87 6.59
CA THR A 257 13.93 10.54 7.18
C THR A 257 14.44 9.53 6.16
N ARG A 258 13.90 9.53 4.94
CA ARG A 258 14.33 8.59 3.90
C ARG A 258 15.76 8.88 3.44
N ARG A 259 16.17 10.15 3.33
CA ARG A 259 17.56 10.51 2.99
C ARG A 259 18.55 10.00 4.01
N ARG A 260 18.25 10.12 5.30
CA ARG A 260 19.11 9.58 6.37
C ARG A 260 19.29 8.08 6.23
N VAL A 261 18.20 7.35 5.99
CA VAL A 261 18.26 5.90 5.76
C VAL A 261 19.10 5.55 4.52
N VAL A 262 18.89 6.23 3.40
CA VAL A 262 19.67 6.00 2.17
C VAL A 262 21.16 6.32 2.38
N GLN A 263 21.48 7.39 3.12
CA GLN A 263 22.85 7.75 3.44
C GLN A 263 23.52 6.69 4.32
N GLN A 264 22.82 6.16 5.32
CA GLN A 264 23.30 5.06 6.15
C GLN A 264 23.51 3.77 5.34
N GLU A 265 22.56 3.41 4.47
CA GLU A 265 22.69 2.26 3.56
C GLU A 265 23.92 2.41 2.65
N THR A 266 24.20 3.62 2.17
CA THR A 266 25.35 3.91 1.30
C THR A 266 26.68 3.85 2.06
N LEU A 267 26.73 4.38 3.29
CA LEU A 267 27.92 4.31 4.13
C LEU A 267 28.25 2.86 4.52
N ALA A 268 27.24 2.08 4.92
CA ALA A 268 27.42 0.67 5.26
C ALA A 268 27.90 -0.16 4.04
N ALA A 269 27.43 0.18 2.83
CA ALA A 269 27.91 -0.47 1.61
C ALA A 269 29.40 -0.17 1.34
N HIS A 270 29.83 1.09 1.51
CA HIS A 270 31.24 1.46 1.37
C HIS A 270 32.14 0.81 2.42
N GLU A 271 31.68 0.68 3.67
CA GLU A 271 32.42 -0.02 4.73
C GLU A 271 32.56 -1.52 4.43
N ALA A 272 31.52 -2.16 3.89
CA ALA A 272 31.56 -3.57 3.49
C ALA A 272 32.53 -3.80 2.31
N GLU A 273 32.56 -2.90 1.33
CA GLU A 273 33.51 -2.95 0.21
C GLU A 273 34.96 -2.76 0.69
N ALA A 274 35.21 -1.83 1.61
CA ALA A 274 36.53 -1.61 2.19
C ALA A 274 37.03 -2.81 3.00
N SER A 275 36.17 -3.42 3.84
CA SER A 275 36.51 -4.62 4.61
C SER A 275 36.82 -5.83 3.71
N THR A 276 36.12 -5.96 2.58
CA THR A 276 36.39 -7.03 1.59
C THR A 276 37.73 -6.82 0.89
N ALA A 277 38.10 -5.57 0.59
CA ALA A 277 39.39 -5.25 -0.01
C ALA A 277 40.58 -5.50 0.94
N GLU A 278 40.44 -5.17 2.23
CA GLU A 278 41.48 -5.43 3.23
C GLU A 278 41.68 -6.94 3.48
N GLY A 279 40.60 -7.72 3.52
CA GLY A 279 40.67 -9.19 3.65
C GLY A 279 41.35 -9.87 2.45
N SER A 280 41.15 -9.36 1.23
CA SER A 280 41.79 -9.89 0.02
C SER A 280 43.28 -9.57 -0.07
N THR A 281 43.77 -8.56 0.65
CA THR A 281 45.19 -8.17 0.63
C THR A 281 46.01 -8.98 1.64
N ALA A 282 45.38 -9.44 2.73
CA ALA A 282 46.03 -10.27 3.75
C ALA A 282 46.30 -11.73 3.31
N GLU A 283 45.65 -12.22 2.25
CA GLU A 283 45.81 -13.60 1.75
C GLU A 283 46.84 -13.71 0.60
N ALA A 284 47.49 -12.61 0.20
CA ALA A 284 48.48 -12.58 -0.88
C ALA A 284 49.95 -12.55 -0.40
N GLU A 285 50.21 -12.47 0.91
CA GLU A 285 51.56 -12.61 1.49
C GLU A 285 51.76 -14.02 2.07
N THR A 286 51.65 -15.05 1.23
CA THR A 286 52.28 -16.34 1.53
C THR A 286 53.77 -16.21 1.16
N PRO A 287 54.72 -16.37 2.09
CA PRO A 287 56.13 -16.29 1.76
C PRO A 287 56.51 -17.44 0.83
N THR A 288 56.86 -17.11 -0.41
CA THR A 288 57.49 -18.00 -1.37
C THR A 288 58.73 -18.62 -0.73
N THR A 289 58.59 -19.84 -0.21
CA THR A 289 59.71 -20.66 0.23
C THR A 289 60.30 -21.28 -1.02
N GLU A 290 61.40 -20.69 -1.50
CA GLU A 290 62.29 -21.31 -2.49
C GLU A 290 62.69 -22.71 -1.98
N SER A 291 62.41 -23.74 -2.77
CA SER A 291 63.01 -25.06 -2.59
C SER A 291 63.84 -25.44 -3.82
N PRO A 292 65.04 -26.00 -3.59
CA PRO A 292 66.06 -26.13 -4.62
C PRO A 292 65.80 -27.30 -5.55
N THR A 293 66.22 -27.07 -6.80
CA THR A 293 66.68 -28.01 -7.80
C THR A 293 67.20 -29.33 -7.22
N SER A 294 66.59 -30.45 -7.63
CA SER A 294 67.21 -31.76 -7.57
C SER A 294 67.09 -32.41 -8.95
N GLU A 295 68.22 -32.44 -9.66
CA GLU A 295 68.47 -33.29 -10.83
C GLU A 295 68.42 -34.77 -10.43
N SER A 296 67.80 -35.61 -11.26
CA SER A 296 68.28 -36.98 -11.54
C SER A 296 67.46 -37.68 -12.63
N PRO A 297 68.03 -38.71 -13.30
CA PRO A 297 67.99 -38.82 -14.75
C PRO A 297 67.21 -40.03 -15.30
N ALA A 298 67.04 -39.99 -16.63
CA ALA A 298 67.11 -41.08 -17.61
C ALA A 298 66.54 -42.47 -17.27
N SER A 299 65.48 -42.85 -18.00
CA SER A 299 65.17 -44.19 -18.57
C SER A 299 64.00 -43.94 -19.53
N GLU A 300 64.16 -43.84 -20.85
CA GLU A 300 64.38 -44.95 -21.79
C GLU A 300 63.36 -46.07 -21.56
N ASP A 301 62.29 -46.14 -22.37
CA ASP A 301 62.21 -47.10 -23.48
C ASP A 301 60.76 -47.27 -24.01
N GLN A 302 60.68 -47.54 -25.32
CA GLN A 302 59.61 -48.23 -26.07
C GLN A 302 58.23 -47.55 -26.23
N ALA A 303 57.90 -47.11 -27.47
CA ALA A 303 57.32 -47.92 -28.56
C ALA A 303 55.79 -48.06 -28.37
N GLN A 304 54.90 -48.08 -29.35
CA GLN A 304 54.88 -48.03 -30.82
C GLN A 304 53.42 -48.41 -31.14
N ASP A 305 52.83 -47.86 -32.20
CA ASP A 305 51.59 -48.36 -32.86
C ASP A 305 50.29 -48.31 -32.02
N ARG A 306 49.11 -47.97 -32.54
CA ARG A 306 48.54 -48.23 -33.86
C ARG A 306 47.20 -47.49 -34.01
N ASP A 307 46.84 -47.27 -35.26
CA ASP A 307 45.55 -46.80 -35.79
C ASP A 307 44.30 -47.40 -35.14
N SER A 308 43.25 -46.57 -35.03
CA SER A 308 41.88 -46.80 -35.56
C SER A 308 41.00 -45.56 -35.34
#